data_AF-A0A1V6EWK4-F1
#
_entry.id   AF-A0A1V6EWK4-F1
#
_cell.length_a   1.000
_cell.length_b   1.000
_cell.length_c   1.000
_cell.angle_alpha   90.00
_cell.angle_beta   90.00
_cell.angle_gamma   90.00
#
_symmetry.space_group_name_H-M   'P 1'
#
loop_
_entity.id
_entity.type
_entity.pdbx_description
1 polymer ?
#
loop_
_entity_poly.entity_id
_entity_poly.type
_entity_poly.pdbx_seq_one_letter_code
_entity_poly.pdbx_strand_id
1 'polypeptide(L)' 'MTPPKAAQGLISKATEAGKAVKVETLPVGHHQMTETPDETLAALQGFLKG' A
#
# COMPACT_ATOMS: atom_id res chain seq x y z
N MET A 1 -12.91 5.88 2.49
CA MET A 1 -11.64 5.77 1.74
C MET A 1 -10.96 7.14 1.73
N THR A 2 -10.17 7.46 2.74
CA THR A 2 -9.32 8.67 2.72
C THR A 2 -8.09 8.34 1.87
N PRO A 3 -7.86 9.00 0.73
CA PRO A 3 -6.70 8.71 -0.10
C PRO A 3 -5.40 8.99 0.70
N PRO A 4 -4.39 8.12 0.64
CA PRO A 4 -3.19 8.23 1.44
C PRO A 4 -2.27 9.34 0.89
N LYS A 5 -2.61 10.60 1.18
CA LYS A 5 -1.83 11.79 0.76
C LYS A 5 -0.37 11.71 1.19
N ALA A 6 -0.08 11.09 2.32
CA ALA A 6 1.28 10.90 2.83
C ALA A 6 2.12 9.93 1.96
N ALA A 7 1.51 8.93 1.33
CA ALA A 7 2.23 7.94 0.52
C ALA A 7 2.54 8.43 -0.90
N GLN A 8 1.76 9.38 -1.43
CA GLN A 8 1.89 9.88 -2.80
C GLN A 8 3.27 10.46 -3.10
N GLY A 9 3.84 11.23 -2.17
CA GLY A 9 5.18 11.82 -2.35
C GLY A 9 6.28 10.77 -2.48
N LEU A 10 6.21 9.69 -1.69
CA LEU A 10 7.16 8.58 -1.75
C LEU A 10 7.02 7.79 -3.05
N ILE A 11 5.77 7.52 -3.48
CA ILE A 11 5.46 6.84 -4.74
C ILE A 11 6.02 7.62 -5.92
N SER A 12 5.74 8.93 -6.01
CA SER A 12 6.26 9.79 -7.09
C SER A 12 7.78 9.78 -7.13
N LYS A 13 8.46 9.92 -5.99
CA LYS A 13 9.93 9.91 -5.92
C LYS A 13 10.54 8.57 -6.32
N ALA A 14 9.92 7.45 -5.92
CA ALA A 14 10.39 6.12 -6.29
C ALA A 14 10.26 5.88 -7.81
N THR A 15 9.13 6.29 -8.40
CA THR A 15 8.89 6.20 -9.85
C THR A 15 9.87 7.08 -10.63
N GLU A 16 10.07 8.34 -10.21
CA GLU A 16 11.05 9.27 -10.81
C GLU A 16 12.48 8.69 -10.79
N ALA A 17 12.84 7.96 -9.73
CA ALA A 17 14.13 7.31 -9.58
C ALA A 17 14.25 5.96 -10.31
N GLY A 18 13.25 5.57 -11.11
CA GLY A 18 13.23 4.30 -11.85
C GLY A 18 13.15 3.06 -10.96
N LYS A 19 12.63 3.18 -9.73
CA LYS A 19 12.43 2.03 -8.84
C LYS A 19 11.13 1.31 -9.21
N ALA A 20 11.10 0.01 -8.99
CA ALA A 20 9.86 -0.75 -9.08
C ALA A 20 8.93 -0.30 -7.96
N VAL A 21 7.71 0.10 -8.32
CA VAL A 21 6.67 0.54 -7.38
C VAL A 21 5.44 -0.35 -7.55
N LYS A 22 4.94 -0.88 -6.44
CA LYS A 22 3.71 -1.66 -6.38
C LYS A 22 2.74 -0.97 -5.40
N VAL A 23 1.50 -0.77 -5.82
CA VAL A 23 0.43 -0.19 -4.99
C VAL A 23 -0.73 -1.17 -4.94
N GLU A 24 -1.09 -1.60 -3.74
CA GLU A 24 -2.27 -2.43 -3.46
C GLU A 24 -3.33 -1.56 -2.78
N THR A 25 -4.58 -1.61 -3.26
CA THR A 25 -5.70 -0.84 -2.69
C THR A 25 -6.66 -1.79 -1.99
N LEU A 26 -6.87 -1.59 -0.69
CA LEU A 26 -7.79 -2.38 0.13
C LEU A 26 -9.00 -1.52 0.53
N PRO A 27 -10.22 -2.11 0.62
CA PRO A 27 -11.44 -1.39 0.99
C PRO A 27 -11.51 -1.09 2.50
N VAL A 28 -10.65 -0.19 2.98
CA VAL A 28 -10.48 0.09 4.41
C VAL A 28 -10.56 1.57 4.79
N GLY A 29 -10.99 1.86 6.03
CA GLY A 29 -10.93 3.17 6.66
C GLY A 29 -9.53 3.56 7.13
N HIS A 30 -9.42 3.93 8.40
CA HIS A 30 -8.17 4.43 8.97
C HIS A 30 -7.33 3.32 9.63
N HIS A 31 -7.95 2.20 10.01
CA HIS A 31 -7.32 1.16 10.82
C HIS A 31 -7.24 -0.17 10.07
N GLN A 32 -6.24 -0.29 9.18
CA GLN A 32 -6.02 -1.45 8.30
C GLN A 32 -6.06 -2.81 9.00
N MET A 33 -5.30 -2.96 10.09
CA MET A 33 -5.21 -4.22 10.83
C MET A 33 -6.47 -4.57 11.63
N THR A 34 -7.36 -3.62 11.88
CA THR A 34 -8.64 -3.88 12.58
C THR A 34 -9.77 -4.13 11.59
N GLU A 35 -9.80 -3.37 10.49
CA GLU A 35 -10.90 -3.38 9.54
C GLU A 35 -10.70 -4.42 8.42
N THR A 36 -9.46 -4.64 7.98
CA THR A 36 -9.12 -5.59 6.89
C THR A 36 -7.87 -6.41 7.23
N PRO A 37 -7.81 -7.14 8.37
CA PRO A 37 -6.61 -7.86 8.80
C PRO A 37 -6.10 -8.89 7.79
N ASP A 38 -7.00 -9.72 7.25
CA ASP A 38 -6.64 -10.81 6.34
C ASP A 38 -6.13 -10.30 4.99
N GLU A 39 -6.83 -9.34 4.39
CA GLU A 39 -6.42 -8.71 3.14
C GLU A 39 -5.09 -7.94 3.31
N THR A 40 -4.90 -7.27 4.45
CA THR A 40 -3.65 -6.57 4.76
C THR A 40 -2.50 -7.56 4.86
N LEU A 41 -2.69 -8.67 5.59
CA LEU A 41 -1.69 -9.72 5.70
C LEU A 41 -1.37 -10.34 4.34
N ALA A 42 -2.40 -10.63 3.53
CA ALA A 42 -2.22 -11.18 2.19
C ALA A 42 -1.43 -10.23 1.27
N ALA A 43 -1.74 -8.94 1.28
CA ALA A 43 -1.02 -7.92 0.50
C ALA A 43 0.46 -7.83 0.92
N LEU A 44 0.75 -7.85 2.22
CA LEU A 44 2.12 -7.85 2.75
C LEU A 44 2.87 -9.13 2.36
N GLN A 45 2.24 -10.30 2.49
CA GLN A 45 2.86 -11.56 2.08
C GLN A 45 3.14 -11.57 0.56
N GLY A 46 2.20 -11.10 -0.25
CA GLY A 46 2.38 -10.97 -1.70
C GLY A 46 3.54 -10.04 -2.06
N PHE A 47 3.68 -8.91 -1.36
CA PHE A 47 4.81 -8.00 -1.54
C PHE A 47 6.16 -8.65 -1.22
N LEU A 48 6.24 -9.43 -0.14
CA LEU A 48 7.48 -10.10 0.27
C LEU A 48 7.87 -11.28 -0.62
N LYS A 49 6.90 -11.90 -1.30
CA LYS A 49 7.12 -13.08 -2.16
C LYS A 49 7.61 -12.73 -3.57
N GLY A 50 7.41 -11.49 -4.03
CA GLY A 50 7.94 -10.98 -5.30
C GLY A 50 7.11 -11.39 -6.51
#